data_AF-A0AAN3M542-F1
#
_entry.id   AF-A0AAN3M542-F1
#
_cell.length_a   1.000
_cell.length_b   1.000
_cell.length_c   1.000
_cell.angle_alpha   90.00
_cell.angle_beta   90.00
_cell.angle_gamma   90.00
#
_symmetry.space_group_name_H-M   'P 1'
#
loop_
_entity.id
_entity.type
_entity.pdbx_description
1 polymer ?
#
loop_
_entity_poly.entity_id
_entity_poly.type
_entity_poly.pdbx_seq_one_letter_code
_entity_poly.pdbx_strand_id
1 'polypeptide(L)'
;MNRVTAIISALVICIIVCLSWAVNHYRDNAITYKAQRDKNARELKLANAAITDMQMRQRDVAALDAKYTKELADAKAENDALRDDVAAGRRRLHIKAVCQSVRE
;
A
#
# COMPACT_ATOMS: atom_id res chain seq x y z
N MET A 1 -21.64 15.15 -70.00
CA MET A 1 -22.03 15.50 -68.62
C MET A 1 -22.28 16.99 -68.54
N ASN A 2 -23.43 17.42 -68.00
CA ASN A 2 -23.73 18.84 -67.85
C ASN A 2 -22.83 19.45 -66.75
N ARG A 3 -22.32 20.68 -66.94
CA ARG A 3 -21.42 21.33 -65.97
C ARG A 3 -22.02 21.37 -64.55
N VAL A 4 -23.33 21.54 -64.48
CA VAL A 4 -24.11 21.51 -63.23
C VAL A 4 -23.99 20.17 -62.51
N THR A 5 -24.08 19.05 -63.23
CA THR A 5 -23.96 17.70 -62.65
C THR A 5 -22.57 17.47 -62.05
N ALA A 6 -21.52 17.95 -62.72
CA ALA A 6 -20.15 17.84 -62.22
C ALA A 6 -19.93 18.64 -60.92
N ILE A 7 -20.45 19.87 -60.87
CA ILE A 7 -20.36 20.72 -59.67
C ILE A 7 -21.10 20.08 -58.50
N ILE A 8 -22.32 19.58 -58.72
CA ILE A 8 -23.10 18.90 -57.68
C ILE A 8 -22.35 17.67 -57.15
N SER A 9 -21.81 16.83 -58.04
CA SER A 9 -21.02 15.67 -57.61
C SER A 9 -19.79 16.05 -56.78
N ALA A 10 -19.08 17.12 -57.16
CA ALA A 10 -17.92 17.59 -56.43
C ALA A 10 -18.28 18.09 -55.02
N LEU A 11 -19.39 18.82 -54.89
CA LEU A 11 -19.89 19.30 -53.58
C LEU A 11 -20.31 18.14 -52.67
N VAL A 12 -21.00 17.13 -53.21
CA VAL A 12 -21.41 15.96 -52.43
C VAL A 12 -20.18 15.20 -51.92
N ILE A 13 -19.17 14.98 -52.78
CA ILE A 13 -17.92 14.32 -52.38
C ILE A 13 -17.20 15.14 -51.29
N CYS A 14 -17.12 16.46 -51.46
CA CYS A 14 -16.51 17.36 -50.47
C CYS A 14 -17.20 17.25 -49.10
N ILE A 15 -18.54 17.29 -49.08
CA ILE A 15 -19.32 17.15 -47.85
C ILE A 15 -19.05 15.79 -47.17
N ILE A 16 -19.03 14.69 -47.93
CA ILE A 16 -18.77 13.35 -47.38
C ILE A 16 -17.39 13.28 -46.74
N VAL A 17 -16.36 13.85 -47.38
CA VAL A 17 -15.00 13.89 -46.85
C VAL A 17 -14.93 14.70 -45.56
N CYS A 18 -15.53 15.90 -45.55
CA CYS A 18 -15.57 16.75 -44.35
C CYS A 18 -16.29 16.08 -43.18
N LEU A 19 -17.44 15.44 -43.43
CA LEU A 19 -18.20 14.73 -42.40
C LEU A 19 -17.42 13.51 -41.87
N SER A 20 -16.77 12.75 -42.75
CA SER A 20 -15.97 11.59 -42.35
C SER A 20 -14.80 12.01 -41.44
N TRP A 21 -14.12 13.10 -41.79
CA TRP A 21 -13.03 13.64 -40.97
C TRP A 21 -13.53 14.14 -39.61
N ALA A 22 -14.64 14.88 -39.59
CA ALA A 22 -15.23 15.37 -38.35
C ALA A 22 -15.65 14.22 -37.42
N VAL A 23 -16.35 13.21 -37.95
CA VAL A 23 -16.76 12.03 -37.17
C VAL A 23 -15.55 11.30 -36.62
N ASN A 24 -14.50 11.12 -37.41
CA ASN A 24 -13.28 10.46 -36.94
C ASN A 24 -12.60 11.27 -35.83
N HIS A 25 -12.49 12.59 -35.97
CA HIS A 25 -11.92 13.46 -34.95
C HIS A 25 -12.68 13.38 -33.61
N TYR A 26 -14.02 13.42 -33.65
CA TYR A 26 -14.82 13.28 -32.43
C TYR A 26 -14.73 11.88 -31.82
N ARG A 27 -14.67 10.84 -32.65
CA ARG A 27 -14.51 9.45 -32.18
C ARG A 27 -13.17 9.24 -31.50
N ASP A 28 -12.09 9.72 -32.11
CA ASP A 28 -10.74 9.60 -31.54
C ASP A 28 -10.64 10.36 -30.22
N ASN A 29 -11.18 11.58 -30.15
CA ASN A 29 -11.26 12.33 -28.90
C ASN A 29 -12.06 11.56 -27.83
N ALA A 30 -13.22 10.99 -28.17
CA ALA A 30 -14.00 10.21 -27.21
C ALA A 30 -13.25 8.97 -26.70
N ILE A 31 -12.48 8.29 -27.56
CA ILE A 31 -11.65 7.14 -27.19
C ILE A 31 -10.52 7.57 -26.26
N THR A 32 -9.82 8.68 -26.57
CA THR A 32 -8.71 9.17 -25.72
C THR A 32 -9.20 9.62 -24.35
N TYR A 33 -10.32 10.35 -24.27
CA TYR A 33 -10.92 10.74 -23.01
C TYR A 33 -11.37 9.54 -22.17
N LYS A 34 -11.94 8.51 -22.82
CA LYS A 34 -12.32 7.27 -22.14
C LYS A 34 -11.08 6.55 -21.60
N ALA A 35 -10.04 6.40 -22.42
CA ALA A 35 -8.80 5.75 -22.02
C ALA A 35 -8.12 6.48 -20.83
N GLN A 36 -8.13 7.82 -20.84
CA GLN A 36 -7.60 8.61 -19.75
C GLN A 36 -8.41 8.42 -18.46
N ARG A 37 -9.75 8.42 -18.53
CA ARG A 37 -10.60 8.14 -17.37
C ARG A 37 -10.38 6.73 -16.81
N ASP A 38 -10.30 5.72 -17.67
CA ASP A 38 -10.07 4.34 -17.26
C ASP A 38 -8.69 4.19 -16.60
N LYS A 39 -7.67 4.87 -17.11
CA LYS A 39 -6.33 4.92 -16.51
C LYS A 39 -6.39 5.55 -15.12
N ASN A 40 -6.97 6.74 -14.99
CA ASN A 40 -7.08 7.44 -13.71
C ASN A 40 -7.88 6.63 -12.68
N ALA A 41 -8.97 5.99 -13.11
CA ALA A 41 -9.78 5.13 -12.24
C ALA A 41 -8.99 3.92 -11.73
N ARG A 42 -8.16 3.31 -12.59
CA ARG A 42 -7.26 2.22 -12.19
C ARG A 42 -6.19 2.67 -11.21
N GLU A 43 -5.53 3.80 -11.48
CA GLU A 43 -4.51 4.37 -10.61
C GLU A 43 -5.08 4.73 -9.23
N LEU A 44 -6.27 5.36 -9.21
CA LEU A 44 -6.97 5.68 -7.97
C LEU A 44 -7.34 4.41 -7.19
N LYS A 45 -7.83 3.38 -7.87
CA LYS A 45 -8.16 2.09 -7.24
C LYS A 45 -6.92 1.42 -6.64
N LEU A 46 -5.79 1.48 -7.35
CA LEU A 46 -4.52 0.92 -6.88
C LEU A 46 -4.00 1.68 -5.66
N ALA A 47 -4.04 3.01 -5.69
CA ALA A 47 -3.67 3.84 -4.54
C ALA A 47 -4.55 3.55 -3.31
N ASN A 48 -5.87 3.45 -3.50
CA ASN A 48 -6.79 3.11 -2.41
C ASN A 48 -6.55 1.70 -1.83
N ALA A 49 -6.23 0.72 -2.70
CA ALA A 49 -5.87 -0.62 -2.26
C ALA A 49 -4.57 -0.59 -1.43
N ALA A 50 -3.56 0.15 -1.87
CA ALA A 50 -2.30 0.32 -1.15
C ALA A 50 -2.51 1.01 0.22
N ILE A 51 -3.33 2.07 0.29
CA ILE A 51 -3.66 2.73 1.56
C ILE A 51 -4.37 1.76 2.51
N THR A 52 -5.31 0.96 2.00
CA THR A 52 -6.03 -0.03 2.81
C THR A 52 -5.09 -1.10 3.36
N ASP A 53 -4.16 -1.60 2.54
CA ASP A 53 -3.11 -2.53 2.96
C ASP A 53 -2.22 -1.92 4.05
N MET A 54 -1.77 -0.67 3.86
CA MET A 54 -0.98 0.05 4.86
C MET A 54 -1.72 0.21 6.19
N GLN A 55 -3.02 0.54 6.16
CA GLN A 55 -3.84 0.65 7.37
C GLN A 55 -4.00 -0.68 8.10
N MET A 56 -4.15 -1.79 7.37
CA MET A 56 -4.22 -3.12 7.97
C MET A 56 -2.91 -3.46 8.68
N ARG A 57 -1.77 -3.27 7.99
CA ARG A 57 -0.45 -3.50 8.59
C ARG A 57 -0.19 -2.64 9.81
N GLN A 58 -0.61 -1.37 9.81
CA GLN A 58 -0.47 -0.50 10.97
C GLN A 58 -1.25 -1.03 12.18
N ARG A 59 -2.47 -1.55 11.97
CA ARG A 59 -3.26 -2.17 13.04
C ARG A 59 -2.60 -3.44 13.56
N ASP A 60 -2.09 -4.28 12.66
CA ASP A 60 -1.42 -5.53 13.04
C ASP A 60 -0.12 -5.26 13.81
N VAL A 61 0.67 -4.27 13.37
CA VAL A 61 1.87 -3.81 14.08
C VAL A 61 1.52 -3.25 15.45
N ALA A 62 0.46 -2.45 15.57
CA ALA A 62 0.01 -1.93 16.88
C ALA A 62 -0.45 -3.06 17.82
N ALA A 63 -1.12 -4.09 17.29
CA ALA A 63 -1.51 -5.26 18.07
C ALA A 63 -0.29 -6.08 18.53
N LEU A 64 0.70 -6.27 17.65
CA LEU A 64 1.97 -6.91 18.00
C LEU A 64 2.74 -6.12 19.05
N ASP A 65 2.82 -4.80 18.89
CA ASP A 65 3.51 -3.91 19.84
C ASP A 65 2.87 -3.97 21.23
N ALA A 66 1.54 -3.92 21.30
CA ALA A 66 0.80 -4.07 22.55
C ALA A 66 1.06 -5.44 23.22
N LYS A 67 1.07 -6.52 22.42
CA LYS A 67 1.35 -7.87 22.91
C LYS A 67 2.75 -7.97 23.51
N TYR A 68 3.77 -7.57 22.76
CA TYR A 68 5.17 -7.70 23.19
C TYR A 68 5.53 -6.73 24.31
N THR A 69 4.94 -5.53 24.33
CA THR A 69 5.10 -4.60 25.45
C THR A 69 4.56 -5.20 26.74
N LYS A 70 3.40 -5.87 26.69
CA LYS A 70 2.85 -6.56 27.84
C LYS A 70 3.74 -7.73 28.28
N GLU A 71 4.13 -8.60 27.35
CA GLU A 71 5.02 -9.73 27.67
C GLU A 71 6.35 -9.27 28.29
N LEU A 72 6.90 -8.16 27.80
CA LEU A 72 8.11 -7.56 28.35
C LEU A 72 7.89 -7.01 29.77
N ALA A 73 6.76 -6.34 30.02
CA ALA A 73 6.41 -5.82 31.34
C ALA A 73 6.19 -6.95 32.35
N ASP A 74 5.46 -8.00 31.95
CA ASP A 74 5.19 -9.17 32.78
C ASP A 74 6.49 -9.91 33.15
N ALA A 75 7.38 -10.14 32.16
CA ALA A 75 8.68 -10.76 32.39
C ALA A 75 9.60 -9.90 33.27
N LYS A 76 9.55 -8.57 33.12
CA LYS A 76 10.29 -7.64 33.98
C LYS A 76 9.79 -7.71 35.42
N ALA A 77 8.47 -7.69 35.63
CA ALA A 77 7.87 -7.79 36.94
C ALA A 77 8.22 -9.12 37.63
N GLU A 78 8.21 -10.24 36.89
CA GLU A 78 8.64 -11.54 37.41
C GLU A 78 10.13 -11.52 37.78
N ASN A 79 10.99 -10.95 36.93
CA ASN A 79 12.42 -10.85 37.23
C ASN A 79 12.69 -10.00 38.48
N ASP A 80 12.03 -8.86 38.60
CA ASP A 80 12.15 -7.97 39.75
C ASP A 80 11.68 -8.67 41.03
N ALA A 81 10.55 -9.39 40.99
CA ALA A 81 10.07 -10.19 42.12
C ALA A 81 11.06 -11.31 42.53
N LEU A 82 11.65 -12.01 41.55
CA LEU A 82 12.68 -13.02 41.83
C LEU A 82 13.94 -12.40 42.44
N ARG A 83 14.35 -11.22 41.98
CA ARG A 83 15.49 -10.49 42.56
C ARG A 83 15.22 -10.07 43.99
N ASP A 84 14.01 -9.57 44.28
CA ASP A 84 13.59 -9.19 45.63
C ASP A 84 13.52 -10.40 46.57
N ASP A 85 13.01 -11.54 46.09
CA ASP A 85 12.99 -12.79 46.85
C ASP A 85 14.39 -13.29 47.20
N VAL A 86 15.35 -13.17 46.28
CA VAL A 86 16.75 -13.53 46.52
C VAL A 86 17.40 -12.56 47.51
N ALA A 87 17.20 -11.25 47.33
CA ALA A 87 17.76 -10.22 48.20
C ALA A 87 17.24 -10.32 49.65
N ALA A 88 15.95 -10.62 49.81
CA ALA A 88 15.33 -10.88 51.11
C ALA A 88 15.67 -12.26 51.70
N GLY A 89 16.41 -13.11 50.98
CA GLY A 89 16.78 -14.46 51.41
C GLY A 89 15.63 -15.47 51.41
N ARG A 90 14.46 -15.12 50.84
CA ARG A 90 13.31 -16.04 50.67
C ARG A 90 13.59 -17.13 49.64
N ARG A 91 14.43 -16.84 48.65
CA ARG A 91 14.95 -17.81 47.65
C ARG A 91 16.48 -17.81 47.67
N ARG A 92 17.10 -18.94 47.32
CA ARG A 92 18.56 -19.09 47.21
C ARG A 92 18.96 -19.51 45.81
N LEU A 93 19.97 -18.84 45.26
CA LEU A 93 20.57 -19.19 43.97
C LEU A 93 21.71 -20.19 44.17
N HIS A 94 21.76 -21.23 43.35
CA HIS A 94 22.92 -22.11 43.27
C HIS A 94 23.83 -21.61 42.16
N ILE A 95 25.02 -21.14 42.52
CA ILE A 95 26.04 -20.70 41.58
C ILE A 95 27.10 -21.79 41.45
N LYS A 96 27.40 -22.17 40.22
CA LYS A 96 28.56 -23.01 39.93
C LYS A 96 29.81 -22.13 39.99
N ALA A 97 30.42 -22.04 41.15
CA ALA A 97 31.65 -21.28 41.38
C ALA A 97 32.87 -22.21 41.45
N VAL A 98 34.02 -21.72 40.98
CA VAL A 98 35.34 -22.34 41.19
C VAL A 98 36.07 -21.51 42.24
N CYS A 99 36.30 -22.07 43.42
CA CYS A 99 37.10 -21.40 44.45
C CYS A 99 38.58 -21.46 44.07
N GLN A 100 39.23 -20.30 43.92
CA GLN A 100 40.69 -20.26 43.75
C GLN A 100 41.35 -20.49 45.12
N SER A 101 42.35 -21.37 45.18
CA SER A 101 43.13 -21.58 46.40
C SER A 101 43.91 -20.32 46.72
N VAL A 102 43.70 -19.76 47.92
CA VAL A 102 44.50 -18.63 48.42
C VAL A 102 45.95 -19.12 48.54
N ARG A 103 46.87 -18.46 47.83
CA ARG A 103 48.30 -18.78 47.84
C ARG A 103 48.93 -17.93 48.95
N GLU A 104 49.35 -18.57 50.04
CA GLU A 104 50.31 -18.00 51.00
C GLU A 104 51.73 -18.01 50.40
#